data_AF-A0A7J7IVN7-F1
#
_entry.id   AF-A0A7J7IVN7-F1
#
_cell.length_a   1.000
_cell.length_b   1.000
_cell.length_c   1.000
_cell.angle_alpha   90.00
_cell.angle_beta   90.00
_cell.angle_gamma   90.00
#
_symmetry.space_group_name_H-M   'P 1'
#
loop_
_entity.id
_entity.type
_entity.pdbx_description
1 polymer ?
#
loop_
_entity_poly.entity_id
_entity_poly.type
_entity_poly.pdbx_seq_one_letter_code
_entity_poly.pdbx_strand_id
1 'polypeptide(L)'
;METTQSLEAIIIQRIKDKSFDDVERKVRLKDDSEKFKKRIELDHEKSKMSLSAIYEQEYIKLRDKEGDAEEKIDPAEEEIQKMMSSLFAKLDALSSFQYTPKPAPKEVKVISHLPSVVVEEVQPDTVADSARLAPEEIKRPRVEVKDRSEMDSTDKKRMRRRKKAKNRKVEMVKKTAEARVQKLNPGLGNKRAEQRSIEAIKQAVVNEGKVIRPSKESVLPDKTYSSSKEFFKALQNEVKLDKSRPKKKLESKKLGSAKPVEKLKL
;
A
#
# COMPACT_ATOMS: atom_id res chain seq x y z
N MET A 1 42.13 32.74 -19.27
CA MET A 1 40.70 32.74 -19.68
C MET A 1 40.21 31.36 -20.11
N GLU A 2 41.08 30.45 -20.60
CA GLU A 2 40.65 29.10 -21.01
C GLU A 2 40.18 28.22 -19.85
N THR A 3 40.77 28.38 -18.66
CA THR A 3 40.40 27.63 -17.46
C THR A 3 38.97 27.94 -16.99
N THR A 4 38.52 29.20 -17.06
CA THR A 4 37.16 29.58 -16.69
C THR A 4 36.13 29.03 -17.69
N GLN A 5 36.46 29.03 -18.98
CA GLN A 5 35.61 28.43 -20.01
C GLN A 5 35.46 26.90 -19.84
N SER A 6 36.53 26.21 -19.43
CA SER A 6 36.45 24.77 -19.11
C SER A 6 35.58 24.47 -17.87
N LEU A 7 35.67 25.32 -16.84
CA LEU A 7 34.85 25.17 -15.63
C LEU A 7 33.37 25.44 -15.91
N GLU A 8 33.06 26.47 -16.70
CA GLU A 8 31.70 26.76 -17.16
C GLU A 8 31.11 25.60 -17.95
N ALA A 9 31.90 24.98 -18.84
CA ALA A 9 31.45 23.81 -19.59
C ALA A 9 31.09 22.62 -18.67
N ILE A 10 31.92 22.35 -17.65
CA ILE A 10 31.66 21.29 -16.66
C ILE A 10 30.40 21.60 -15.83
N ILE A 11 30.25 22.85 -15.38
CA ILE A 11 29.08 23.28 -14.59
C ILE A 11 27.80 23.16 -15.44
N ILE A 12 27.82 23.61 -16.69
CA ILE A 12 26.69 23.51 -17.62
C ILE A 12 26.31 22.05 -17.86
N GLN A 13 27.31 21.16 -18.03
CA GLN A 13 27.05 19.74 -18.20
C GLN A 13 26.39 19.13 -16.95
N ARG A 14 26.90 19.41 -15.74
CA ARG A 14 26.29 18.95 -14.49
C ARG A 14 24.86 19.45 -14.28
N ILE A 15 24.55 20.69 -14.67
CA ILE A 15 23.19 21.26 -14.62
C ILE A 15 22.27 20.53 -15.60
N LYS A 16 22.75 20.24 -16.83
CA LYS A 16 22.00 19.47 -17.83
C LYS A 16 21.69 18.05 -17.33
N ASP A 17 22.68 17.42 -16.71
CA ASP A 17 22.61 16.06 -16.17
C ASP A 17 21.85 15.99 -14.83
N LYS A 18 21.56 17.15 -14.22
CA LYS A 18 20.94 17.31 -12.89
C LYS A 18 21.69 16.54 -11.79
N SER A 19 23.01 16.50 -11.92
CA SER A 19 23.91 15.83 -10.99
C SER A 19 24.47 16.86 -10.00
N PHE A 20 23.84 16.94 -8.82
CA PHE A 20 24.18 17.88 -7.77
C PHE A 20 24.65 17.13 -6.53
N ASP A 21 25.75 17.59 -5.95
CA ASP A 21 26.37 17.02 -4.75
C ASP A 21 25.82 17.67 -3.46
N ASP A 22 24.60 18.22 -3.50
CA ASP A 22 23.96 18.89 -2.37
C ASP A 22 23.53 17.89 -1.28
N VAL A 23 23.65 18.28 -0.01
CA VAL A 23 23.20 17.46 1.12
C VAL A 23 21.66 17.36 1.10
N GLU A 24 21.14 16.15 0.91
CA GLU A 24 19.70 15.92 1.00
C GLU A 24 19.20 16.15 2.44
N ARG A 25 18.07 16.85 2.57
CA ARG A 25 17.40 17.01 3.87
C ARG A 25 17.08 15.63 4.44
N LYS A 26 17.68 15.30 5.58
CA LYS A 26 17.31 14.13 6.39
C LYS A 26 15.86 14.29 6.83
N VAL A 27 14.96 13.61 6.12
CA VAL A 27 13.59 13.43 6.57
C VAL A 27 13.70 12.43 7.72
N ARG A 28 13.23 12.81 8.92
CA ARG A 28 13.05 11.81 9.98
C ARG A 28 12.19 10.72 9.37
N LEU A 29 12.69 9.48 9.35
CA LEU A 29 11.88 8.34 8.98
C LEU A 29 10.58 8.53 9.76
N LYS A 30 9.47 8.72 9.04
CA LYS A 30 8.20 8.58 9.71
C LYS A 30 8.26 7.13 10.15
N ASP A 31 8.12 6.88 11.45
CA ASP A 31 7.75 5.53 11.86
C ASP A 31 6.51 5.21 11.04
N ASP A 32 6.70 4.36 10.04
CA ASP A 32 5.69 4.03 9.08
C ASP A 32 4.72 3.17 9.89
N SER A 33 3.74 3.84 10.49
CA SER A 33 2.49 3.22 10.95
C SER A 33 1.74 2.57 9.78
N GLU A 34 2.22 2.76 8.54
CA GLU A 34 2.00 1.86 7.42
C GLU A 34 2.73 0.56 7.70
N LYS A 35 2.21 -0.19 8.69
CA LYS A 35 2.42 -1.61 8.84
C LYS A 35 2.25 -2.21 7.43
N PHE A 36 3.36 -2.60 6.82
CA PHE A 36 3.30 -3.57 5.74
C PHE A 36 2.44 -4.69 6.29
N LYS A 37 1.24 -4.87 5.72
CA LYS A 37 0.33 -5.98 6.04
C LYS A 37 1.22 -7.19 6.29
N LYS A 38 1.31 -7.63 7.56
CA LYS A 38 2.17 -8.75 7.94
C LYS A 38 1.86 -9.83 6.91
N ARG A 39 2.90 -10.41 6.28
CA ARG A 39 2.67 -11.50 5.33
C ARG A 39 1.81 -12.51 6.08
N ILE A 40 0.59 -12.74 5.60
CA ILE A 40 -0.30 -13.71 6.22
C ILE A 40 0.37 -15.05 5.93
N GLU A 41 1.08 -15.57 6.92
CA GLU A 41 1.60 -16.92 6.87
C GLU A 41 0.38 -17.85 6.96
N LEU A 42 0.19 -18.64 5.91
CA LEU A 42 -0.91 -19.59 5.84
C LEU A 42 -0.48 -20.86 6.56
N ASP A 43 -1.18 -21.22 7.64
CA ASP A 43 -0.95 -22.51 8.29
C ASP A 43 -1.31 -23.65 7.33
N HIS A 44 -0.34 -24.53 7.07
CA HIS A 44 -0.51 -25.72 6.22
C HIS A 44 -1.01 -26.96 6.99
N GLU A 45 -1.27 -26.82 8.29
CA GLU A 45 -1.88 -27.86 9.10
C GLU A 45 -3.38 -28.02 8.80
N LYS A 46 -3.92 -29.22 9.03
CA LYS A 46 -5.37 -29.45 8.87
C LYS A 46 -6.13 -28.58 9.86
N SER A 47 -7.23 -27.98 9.41
CA SER A 47 -8.06 -27.09 10.22
C SER A 47 -8.60 -27.82 11.46
N LYS A 48 -8.36 -27.25 12.65
CA LYS A 48 -8.89 -27.75 13.93
C LYS A 48 -10.41 -27.55 14.06
N MET A 49 -10.97 -26.61 13.30
CA MET A 49 -12.39 -26.26 13.29
C MET A 49 -13.11 -26.89 12.09
N SER A 50 -14.38 -27.23 12.27
CA SER A 50 -15.27 -27.67 11.18
C SER A 50 -15.72 -26.48 10.32
N LEU A 51 -16.15 -26.74 9.07
CA LEU A 51 -16.66 -25.70 8.17
C LEU A 51 -17.80 -24.90 8.80
N SER A 52 -18.76 -25.56 9.45
CA SER A 52 -19.89 -24.90 10.12
C SER A 52 -19.44 -23.91 11.19
N ALA A 53 -18.44 -24.29 11.99
CA ALA A 53 -17.89 -23.43 13.04
C ALA A 53 -17.13 -22.21 12.46
N ILE A 54 -16.45 -22.38 11.32
CA ILE A 54 -15.79 -21.27 10.62
C ILE A 54 -16.84 -20.26 10.14
N TYR A 55 -17.95 -20.73 9.55
CA TYR A 55 -19.03 -19.87 9.08
C TYR A 55 -19.73 -19.13 10.23
N GLU A 56 -19.99 -19.80 11.36
CA GLU A 56 -20.57 -19.17 12.55
C GLU A 56 -19.65 -18.05 13.08
N GLN A 57 -18.36 -18.35 13.22
CA GLN A 57 -17.37 -17.36 13.66
C GLN A 57 -17.24 -16.20 12.68
N GLU A 58 -17.30 -16.46 11.38
CA GLU A 58 -17.26 -15.40 10.36
C GLU A 58 -18.52 -14.53 10.42
N TYR A 59 -19.70 -15.13 10.62
CA TYR A 59 -20.95 -14.40 10.77
C TYR A 59 -20.95 -13.50 12.01
N ILE A 60 -20.51 -14.02 13.16
CA ILE A 60 -20.34 -13.24 14.40
C ILE A 60 -19.32 -12.12 14.17
N LYS A 61 -18.16 -12.42 13.58
CA LYS A 61 -17.17 -11.40 13.23
C LYS A 61 -17.74 -10.34 12.30
N LEU A 62 -18.50 -10.70 11.27
CA LEU A 62 -19.10 -9.72 10.36
C LEU A 62 -20.12 -8.83 11.07
N ARG A 63 -20.87 -9.39 12.02
CA ARG A 63 -21.79 -8.65 12.88
C ARG A 63 -21.06 -7.70 13.84
N ASP A 64 -19.95 -8.13 14.42
CA ASP A 64 -19.18 -7.37 15.41
C ASP A 64 -18.16 -6.41 14.76
N LYS A 65 -17.80 -6.61 13.48
CA LYS A 65 -16.83 -5.81 12.71
C LYS A 65 -17.31 -4.40 12.34
N GLU A 66 -18.51 -3.99 12.73
CA GLU A 66 -18.85 -2.56 12.70
C GLU A 66 -18.06 -1.75 13.75
N GLY A 67 -17.41 -2.40 14.74
CA GLY A 67 -16.59 -1.75 15.77
C GLY A 67 -15.08 -1.88 15.58
N ASP A 68 -14.53 -3.10 15.62
CA ASP A 68 -13.11 -3.26 15.94
C ASP A 68 -12.42 -4.32 15.06
N ALA A 69 -11.89 -3.88 13.92
CA ALA A 69 -10.90 -4.64 13.16
C ALA A 69 -9.48 -4.10 13.44
N GLU A 70 -9.16 -3.88 14.72
CA GLU A 70 -7.77 -3.70 15.12
C GLU A 70 -7.08 -5.07 15.05
N GLU A 71 -6.05 -5.17 14.21
CA GLU A 71 -5.13 -6.30 14.22
C GLU A 71 -4.68 -6.55 15.66
N LYS A 72 -5.11 -7.67 16.25
CA LYS A 72 -4.70 -8.06 17.60
C LYS A 72 -3.18 -7.98 17.65
N ILE A 73 -2.69 -7.05 18.48
CA ILE A 73 -1.27 -6.93 18.77
C ILE A 73 -0.86 -8.27 19.39
N ASP A 74 0.31 -8.77 19.01
CA ASP A 74 0.78 -10.04 19.55
C ASP A 74 0.90 -9.90 21.08
N PRO A 75 0.33 -10.80 21.90
CA PRO A 75 0.30 -10.63 23.36
C PRO A 75 1.72 -10.51 23.96
N ALA A 76 2.71 -11.12 23.31
CA ALA A 76 4.12 -10.97 23.65
C ALA A 76 4.63 -9.53 23.46
N GLU A 77 4.20 -8.82 22.41
CA GLU A 77 4.56 -7.41 22.19
C GLU A 77 3.97 -6.53 23.31
N GLU A 78 2.74 -6.80 23.76
CA GLU A 78 2.12 -6.08 24.88
C GLU A 78 2.84 -6.33 26.21
N GLU A 79 3.23 -7.59 26.48
CA GLU A 79 4.00 -7.94 27.69
C GLU A 79 5.36 -7.25 27.71
N ILE A 80 6.07 -7.24 26.57
CA ILE A 80 7.35 -6.53 26.42
C ILE A 80 7.16 -5.03 26.67
N GLN A 81 6.10 -4.42 26.12
CA GLN A 81 5.82 -2.99 26.35
C GLN A 81 5.54 -2.67 27.83
N LYS A 82 4.80 -3.54 28.54
CA LYS A 82 4.53 -3.41 29.98
C LYS A 82 5.82 -3.54 30.81
N MET A 83 6.65 -4.53 30.50
CA MET A 83 7.95 -4.69 31.17
C MET A 83 8.86 -3.48 30.92
N MET A 84 8.92 -3.01 29.67
CA MET A 84 9.71 -1.86 29.26
C MET A 84 9.27 -0.56 29.97
N SER A 85 7.96 -0.31 30.05
CA SER A 85 7.44 0.87 30.76
C SER A 85 7.77 0.81 32.25
N SER A 86 7.64 -0.36 32.88
CA SER A 86 8.00 -0.57 34.29
C SER A 86 9.50 -0.39 34.56
N LEU A 87 10.35 -0.85 33.63
CA LEU A 87 11.80 -0.74 33.73
C LEU A 87 12.24 0.73 33.60
N PHE A 88 11.73 1.44 32.60
CA PHE A 88 12.07 2.85 32.41
C PHE A 88 11.58 3.71 33.57
N ALA A 89 10.39 3.45 34.13
CA ALA A 89 9.94 4.17 35.32
C ALA A 89 10.91 4.00 36.50
N LYS A 90 11.49 2.80 36.69
CA LYS A 90 12.51 2.54 37.73
C LYS A 90 13.84 3.22 37.44
N LEU A 91 14.32 3.19 36.19
CA LEU A 91 15.57 3.85 35.80
C LEU A 91 15.47 5.38 35.86
N ASP A 92 14.32 5.93 35.44
CA ASP A 92 14.04 7.37 35.49
C ASP A 92 14.02 7.84 36.96
N ALA A 93 13.42 7.06 37.88
CA ALA A 93 13.47 7.34 39.31
C ALA A 93 14.88 7.22 39.91
N LEU A 94 15.65 6.20 39.51
CA LEU A 94 17.03 6.00 39.97
C LEU A 94 17.97 7.13 39.52
N SER A 95 17.72 7.70 38.33
CA SER A 95 18.49 8.81 37.76
C SER A 95 18.00 10.19 38.20
N SER A 96 17.17 10.29 39.25
CA SER A 96 16.57 11.56 39.71
C SER A 96 15.83 12.32 38.60
N PHE A 97 15.21 11.59 37.67
CA PHE A 97 14.53 12.11 36.48
C PHE A 97 15.42 12.96 35.56
N GLN A 98 16.73 12.78 35.58
CA GLN A 98 17.68 13.42 34.66
C GLN A 98 17.96 12.54 33.43
N TYR A 99 16.97 12.40 32.56
CA TYR A 99 17.06 11.55 31.36
C TYR A 99 16.66 12.31 30.10
N THR A 100 17.02 11.76 28.95
CA THR A 100 16.53 12.28 27.66
C THR A 100 15.08 11.87 27.46
N PRO A 101 14.12 12.81 27.33
CA PRO A 101 12.70 12.47 27.24
C PRO A 101 12.44 11.58 26.01
N LYS A 102 11.47 10.67 26.15
CA LYS A 102 11.06 9.77 25.07
C LYS A 102 10.59 10.60 23.87
N PRO A 103 10.95 10.21 22.63
CA PRO A 103 10.49 10.92 21.44
C PRO A 103 8.95 10.86 21.37
N ALA A 104 8.32 11.99 21.01
CA ALA A 104 6.87 12.08 20.96
C ALA A 104 6.28 11.08 19.95
N PRO A 105 5.46 10.11 20.40
CA PRO A 105 4.76 9.21 19.49
C PRO A 105 3.71 9.99 18.69
N LYS A 106 3.42 9.53 17.47
CA LYS A 106 2.32 10.06 16.66
C LYS A 106 1.01 9.39 17.10
N GLU A 107 0.38 9.92 18.12
CA GLU A 107 -0.90 9.43 18.61
C GLU A 107 -2.07 10.12 17.89
N VAL A 108 -3.02 9.34 17.40
CA VAL A 108 -4.30 9.85 16.89
C VAL A 108 -5.27 9.91 18.07
N LYS A 109 -5.60 11.13 18.52
CA LYS A 109 -6.60 11.34 19.57
C LYS A 109 -7.94 11.69 18.94
N VAL A 110 -8.92 10.81 19.08
CA VAL A 110 -10.30 11.08 18.65
C VAL A 110 -11.00 11.87 19.75
N ILE A 111 -11.40 13.10 19.45
CA ILE A 111 -12.09 14.00 20.39
C ILE A 111 -13.57 14.04 20.03
N SER A 112 -14.45 13.80 21.01
CA SER A 112 -15.90 13.90 20.86
C SER A 112 -16.41 15.34 21.02
N HIS A 113 -17.54 15.65 20.39
CA HIS A 113 -18.23 16.94 20.53
C HIS A 113 -19.02 16.97 21.84
N LEU A 114 -18.34 17.38 22.92
CA LEU A 114 -18.91 17.55 24.25
C LEU A 114 -18.81 19.04 24.67
N PRO A 115 -19.72 19.54 25.53
CA PRO A 115 -19.51 20.82 26.21
C PRO A 115 -18.27 20.74 27.09
N SER A 116 -17.55 21.85 27.24
CA SER A 116 -16.26 21.87 27.97
C SER A 116 -16.42 21.47 29.43
N VAL A 117 -17.54 21.84 30.06
CA VAL A 117 -17.91 21.50 31.44
C VAL A 117 -17.85 19.99 31.73
N VAL A 118 -18.18 19.12 30.76
CA VAL A 118 -18.19 17.65 30.97
C VAL A 118 -16.77 17.08 31.09
N VAL A 119 -15.77 17.77 30.53
CA VAL A 119 -14.36 17.37 30.58
C VAL A 119 -13.66 17.94 31.81
N GLU A 120 -14.15 19.08 32.29
CA GLU A 120 -13.60 19.77 33.45
C GLU A 120 -13.90 19.01 34.74
N GLU A 121 -13.15 19.36 35.79
CA GLU A 121 -13.37 18.81 37.12
C GLU A 121 -14.73 19.27 37.67
N VAL A 122 -15.41 18.38 38.39
CA VAL A 122 -16.71 18.68 38.98
C VAL A 122 -16.52 19.65 40.15
N GLN A 123 -16.68 20.95 39.88
CA GLN A 123 -16.75 21.99 40.89
C GLN A 123 -18.12 22.70 40.76
N PRO A 124 -18.74 23.12 41.89
CA PRO A 124 -20.09 23.67 41.87
C PRO A 124 -20.22 24.98 41.07
N ASP A 125 -19.13 25.74 40.90
CA ASP A 125 -19.14 27.08 40.30
C ASP A 125 -18.55 27.13 38.87
N THR A 126 -18.44 25.99 38.16
CA THR A 126 -17.87 25.97 36.81
C THR A 126 -18.87 26.50 35.78
N VAL A 127 -18.56 27.62 35.13
CA VAL A 127 -19.33 28.17 34.02
C VAL A 127 -18.45 28.21 32.78
N ALA A 128 -18.66 27.27 31.86
CA ALA A 128 -18.00 27.23 30.57
C ALA A 128 -19.01 26.93 29.44
N ASP A 129 -19.41 27.96 28.70
CA ASP A 129 -20.43 27.83 27.64
C ASP A 129 -19.88 27.32 26.30
N SER A 130 -18.56 27.14 26.17
CA SER A 130 -17.93 26.69 24.94
C SER A 130 -18.02 25.18 24.73
N ALA A 131 -18.26 24.76 23.49
CA ALA A 131 -18.07 23.37 23.08
C ALA A 131 -16.58 23.07 22.86
N ARG A 132 -16.18 21.80 23.08
CA ARG A 132 -14.79 21.36 22.93
C ARG A 132 -14.27 21.40 21.48
N LEU A 133 -15.16 21.24 20.51
CA LEU A 133 -14.82 21.15 19.09
C LEU A 133 -14.98 22.51 18.41
N ALA A 134 -14.03 22.89 17.55
CA ALA A 134 -14.10 24.15 16.84
C ALA A 134 -15.21 24.14 15.76
N PRO A 135 -15.82 25.30 15.44
CA PRO A 135 -16.82 25.38 14.37
C PRO A 135 -16.32 24.87 13.02
N GLU A 136 -15.03 25.04 12.70
CA GLU A 136 -14.42 24.55 11.45
C GLU A 136 -14.30 23.02 11.37
N GLU A 137 -14.17 22.37 12.53
CA GLU A 137 -14.10 20.91 12.65
C GLU A 137 -15.51 20.30 12.53
N ILE A 138 -16.53 20.98 13.08
CA ILE A 138 -17.95 20.63 12.89
C ILE A 138 -18.36 20.86 11.43
N LYS A 139 -18.01 22.03 10.88
CA LYS A 139 -18.38 22.46 9.54
C LYS A 139 -17.24 23.26 8.94
N ARG A 140 -16.54 22.65 7.99
CA ARG A 140 -15.51 23.33 7.21
C ARG A 140 -16.09 24.56 6.51
N PRO A 141 -15.41 25.70 6.53
CA PRO A 141 -15.88 26.88 5.83
C PRO A 141 -16.07 26.54 4.34
N ARG A 142 -17.26 26.82 3.82
CA ARG A 142 -17.52 26.70 2.40
C ARG A 142 -16.74 27.82 1.73
N VAL A 143 -15.71 27.48 0.96
CA VAL A 143 -15.17 28.40 -0.05
C VAL A 143 -16.33 28.75 -0.97
N GLU A 144 -16.55 30.02 -1.29
CA GLU A 144 -17.59 30.45 -2.24
C GLU A 144 -17.47 29.65 -3.54
N VAL A 145 -18.33 28.64 -3.69
CA VAL A 145 -18.39 27.81 -4.88
C VAL A 145 -19.40 28.48 -5.80
N LYS A 146 -18.91 29.31 -6.72
CA LYS A 146 -19.73 29.73 -7.87
C LYS A 146 -20.04 28.51 -8.72
N ASP A 147 -21.26 28.41 -9.23
CA ASP A 147 -21.57 27.37 -10.20
C ASP A 147 -20.91 27.67 -11.56
N ARG A 148 -20.75 26.65 -12.42
CA ARG A 148 -20.12 26.80 -13.75
C ARG A 148 -20.90 27.73 -14.67
N SER A 149 -22.22 27.80 -14.47
CA SER A 149 -23.16 28.67 -15.17
C SER A 149 -22.92 30.14 -14.84
N GLU A 150 -22.66 30.44 -13.57
CA GLU A 150 -22.43 31.79 -13.02
C GLU A 150 -20.98 32.28 -13.17
N MET A 151 -20.05 31.40 -13.55
CA MET A 151 -18.64 31.76 -13.75
C MET A 151 -18.41 32.47 -15.09
N ASP A 152 -17.83 33.67 -15.01
CA ASP A 152 -17.28 34.38 -16.16
C ASP A 152 -16.09 33.62 -16.78
N SER A 153 -15.78 33.95 -18.04
CA SER A 153 -14.63 33.45 -18.80
C SER A 153 -13.30 33.69 -18.08
N THR A 154 -13.15 34.81 -17.37
CA THR A 154 -11.95 35.16 -16.58
C THR A 154 -11.79 34.22 -15.39
N ASP A 155 -12.87 33.99 -14.64
CA ASP A 155 -12.96 33.06 -13.51
C ASP A 155 -12.63 31.62 -13.94
N LYS A 156 -13.17 31.16 -15.07
CA LYS A 156 -12.87 29.85 -15.66
C LYS A 156 -11.37 29.68 -15.96
N LYS A 157 -10.73 30.69 -16.55
CA LYS A 157 -9.29 30.69 -16.83
C LYS A 157 -8.46 30.68 -15.55
N ARG A 158 -8.83 31.47 -14.53
CA ARG A 158 -8.18 31.48 -13.21
C ARG A 158 -8.25 30.11 -12.52
N MET A 159 -9.43 29.50 -12.51
CA MET A 159 -9.64 28.17 -11.93
C MET A 159 -8.82 27.09 -12.65
N ARG A 160 -8.75 27.13 -13.99
CA ARG A 160 -7.88 26.24 -14.77
C ARG A 160 -6.41 26.42 -14.42
N ARG A 161 -5.92 27.65 -14.30
CA ARG A 161 -4.53 27.95 -13.90
C ARG A 161 -4.24 27.41 -12.50
N ARG A 162 -5.14 27.61 -11.53
CA ARG A 162 -5.02 27.08 -10.16
C ARG A 162 -4.96 25.54 -10.15
N LYS A 163 -5.85 24.88 -10.90
CA LYS A 163 -5.85 23.41 -11.04
C LYS A 163 -4.55 22.91 -11.68
N LYS A 164 -4.09 23.53 -12.76
CA LYS A 164 -2.82 23.18 -13.42
C LYS A 164 -1.63 23.35 -12.48
N ALA A 165 -1.59 24.43 -11.69
CA ALA A 165 -0.54 24.65 -10.70
C ALA A 165 -0.55 23.60 -9.59
N LYS A 166 -1.73 23.23 -9.07
CA LYS A 166 -1.88 22.16 -8.08
C LYS A 166 -1.39 20.82 -8.64
N ASN A 167 -1.83 20.46 -9.85
CA ASN A 167 -1.43 19.21 -10.50
C ASN A 167 0.08 19.17 -10.76
N ARG A 168 0.67 20.27 -11.25
CA ARG A 168 2.13 20.37 -11.43
C ARG A 168 2.87 20.14 -10.12
N LYS A 169 2.41 20.69 -8.99
CA LYS A 169 3.04 20.43 -7.67
C LYS A 169 2.97 18.95 -7.30
N VAL A 170 1.80 18.32 -7.48
CA VAL A 170 1.61 16.89 -7.20
C VAL A 170 2.50 16.02 -8.09
N GLU A 171 2.54 16.28 -9.39
CA GLU A 171 3.40 15.57 -10.34
C GLU A 171 4.89 15.73 -10.03
N MET A 172 5.32 16.94 -9.65
CA MET A 172 6.70 17.19 -9.24
C MET A 172 7.05 16.34 -8.01
N VAL A 173 6.21 16.32 -6.98
CA VAL A 173 6.43 15.49 -5.78
C VAL A 173 6.50 13.99 -6.13
N LYS A 174 5.61 13.51 -7.00
CA LYS A 174 5.63 12.12 -7.48
C LYS A 174 6.92 11.79 -8.22
N LYS A 175 7.33 12.63 -9.19
CA LYS A 175 8.58 12.45 -9.95
C LYS A 175 9.81 12.49 -9.04
N THR A 176 9.86 13.39 -8.06
CA THR A 176 10.98 13.44 -7.10
C THR A 176 11.02 12.19 -6.21
N ALA A 177 9.85 11.68 -5.78
CA ALA A 177 9.79 10.45 -5.00
C ALA A 177 10.23 9.23 -5.82
N GLU A 178 9.78 9.13 -7.08
CA GLU A 178 10.19 8.07 -8.00
C GLU A 178 11.70 8.11 -8.31
N ALA A 179 12.24 9.29 -8.58
CA ALA A 179 13.67 9.45 -8.81
C ALA A 179 14.49 9.06 -7.57
N ARG A 180 14.02 9.37 -6.36
CA ARG A 180 14.65 8.94 -5.11
C ARG A 180 14.64 7.42 -4.96
N VAL A 181 13.53 6.76 -5.27
CA VAL A 181 13.43 5.28 -5.24
C VAL A 181 14.36 4.64 -6.27
N GLN A 182 14.45 5.20 -7.48
CA GLN A 182 15.35 4.71 -8.53
C GLN A 182 16.83 4.84 -8.15
N LYS A 183 17.22 5.95 -7.51
CA LYS A 183 18.58 6.15 -7.00
C LYS A 183 18.95 5.18 -5.87
N LEU A 184 17.99 4.82 -5.01
CA LEU A 184 18.21 3.89 -3.90
C LEU A 184 18.30 2.43 -4.36
N ASN A 185 17.65 2.06 -5.48
CA ASN A 185 17.66 0.69 -6.04
C ASN A 185 18.19 0.63 -7.50
N PRO A 186 19.47 0.95 -7.75
CA PRO A 186 20.07 0.84 -9.07
C PRO A 186 20.48 -0.62 -9.33
N GLY A 187 19.55 -1.48 -9.77
CA GLY A 187 19.89 -2.84 -10.23
C GLY A 187 18.86 -3.92 -9.95
N LEU A 188 17.93 -3.70 -9.02
CA LEU A 188 16.72 -4.51 -8.91
C LEU A 188 15.68 -3.89 -9.84
N GLY A 189 15.30 -4.61 -10.89
CA GLY A 189 14.24 -4.21 -11.83
C GLY A 189 13.09 -3.58 -11.05
N ASN A 190 12.95 -2.26 -11.18
CA ASN A 190 11.93 -1.54 -10.44
C ASN A 190 10.60 -2.18 -10.86
N LYS A 191 9.88 -2.85 -9.96
CA LYS A 191 8.57 -3.48 -10.26
C LYS A 191 7.63 -2.51 -10.99
N ARG A 192 7.78 -1.22 -10.72
CA ARG A 192 7.06 -0.12 -11.38
C ARG A 192 7.56 0.21 -12.80
N ALA A 193 8.84 0.02 -13.10
CA ALA A 193 9.37 0.15 -14.46
C ALA A 193 8.89 -1.00 -15.36
N GLU A 194 8.85 -2.23 -14.84
CA GLU A 194 8.27 -3.38 -15.53
C GLU A 194 6.77 -3.15 -15.78
N GLN A 195 6.02 -2.73 -14.76
CA GLN A 195 4.60 -2.37 -14.91
C GLN A 195 4.39 -1.25 -15.93
N ARG A 196 5.22 -0.20 -15.94
CA ARG A 196 5.17 0.88 -16.93
C ARG A 196 5.48 0.40 -18.34
N SER A 197 6.45 -0.49 -18.51
CA SER A 197 6.73 -1.09 -19.82
C SER A 197 5.56 -1.95 -20.29
N ILE A 198 4.92 -2.72 -19.40
CA ILE A 198 3.75 -3.54 -19.72
C ILE A 198 2.54 -2.65 -20.05
N GLU A 199 2.30 -1.57 -19.31
CA GLU A 199 1.24 -0.60 -19.58
C GLU A 199 1.47 0.16 -20.88
N ALA A 200 2.71 0.56 -21.18
CA ALA A 200 3.07 1.18 -22.45
C ALA A 200 2.89 0.21 -23.62
N ILE A 201 3.27 -1.07 -23.46
CA ILE A 201 3.02 -2.12 -24.45
C ILE A 201 1.51 -2.33 -24.63
N LYS A 202 0.72 -2.40 -23.55
CA LYS A 202 -0.74 -2.52 -23.62
C LYS A 202 -1.38 -1.32 -24.33
N GLN A 203 -0.95 -0.10 -24.03
CA GLN A 203 -1.44 1.10 -24.69
C GLN A 203 -1.04 1.16 -26.16
N ALA A 204 0.18 0.74 -26.51
CA ALA A 204 0.62 0.61 -27.90
C ALA A 204 -0.19 -0.46 -28.66
N VAL A 205 -0.47 -1.60 -28.04
CA VAL A 205 -1.31 -2.67 -28.61
C VAL A 205 -2.76 -2.21 -28.83
N VAL A 206 -3.32 -1.41 -27.91
CA VAL A 206 -4.67 -0.84 -28.05
C VAL A 206 -4.73 0.21 -29.16
N ASN A 207 -3.66 0.97 -29.37
CA ASN A 207 -3.63 2.04 -30.38
C ASN A 207 -3.29 1.53 -31.80
N GLU A 208 -2.51 0.45 -31.95
CA GLU A 208 -2.05 -0.03 -33.27
C GLU A 208 -2.74 -1.31 -33.78
N GLY A 209 -3.64 -1.94 -33.02
CA GLY A 209 -4.44 -3.07 -33.50
C GLY A 209 -3.65 -4.31 -33.96
N LYS A 210 -2.33 -4.37 -33.72
CA LYS A 210 -1.47 -5.50 -34.09
C LYS A 210 -1.27 -6.44 -32.90
N VAL A 211 -1.91 -7.59 -32.98
CA VAL A 211 -1.75 -8.70 -32.04
C VAL A 211 -0.53 -9.53 -32.45
N ILE A 212 0.58 -9.39 -31.73
CA ILE A 212 1.69 -10.37 -31.77
C ILE A 212 1.41 -11.41 -30.69
N ARG A 213 1.20 -12.66 -31.09
CA ARG A 213 1.03 -13.80 -30.18
C ARG A 213 2.40 -14.39 -29.86
N PRO A 214 2.89 -14.36 -28.60
CA PRO A 214 4.02 -15.18 -28.22
C PRO A 214 3.59 -16.64 -28.05
N SER A 215 4.40 -17.55 -28.58
CA SER A 215 4.18 -19.00 -28.60
C SER A 215 4.75 -19.70 -27.36
N LYS A 216 3.92 -20.59 -26.75
CA LYS A 216 4.21 -21.67 -25.78
C LYS A 216 4.82 -21.18 -24.45
N GLU A 217 4.32 -21.51 -23.26
CA GLU A 217 3.87 -22.79 -22.71
C GLU A 217 3.09 -22.53 -21.40
N SER A 218 2.09 -23.36 -21.11
CA SER A 218 1.32 -23.48 -19.86
C SER A 218 0.79 -22.21 -19.17
N VAL A 219 -0.31 -21.63 -19.64
CA VAL A 219 -1.27 -20.91 -18.77
C VAL A 219 -2.68 -21.10 -19.33
N LEU A 220 -3.61 -21.42 -18.43
CA LEU A 220 -5.05 -21.53 -18.65
C LEU A 220 -5.57 -20.40 -19.55
N PRO A 221 -6.48 -20.66 -20.51
CA PRO A 221 -7.06 -19.58 -21.30
C PRO A 221 -8.02 -18.79 -20.41
N ASP A 222 -7.63 -17.57 -20.02
CA ASP A 222 -8.51 -16.57 -19.40
C ASP A 222 -9.58 -16.13 -20.41
N LYS A 223 -10.56 -17.00 -20.65
CA LYS A 223 -11.78 -16.70 -21.40
C LYS A 223 -12.82 -16.17 -20.41
N THR A 224 -12.88 -14.86 -20.25
CA THR A 224 -14.03 -14.23 -19.59
C THR A 224 -15.22 -14.29 -20.54
N TYR A 225 -16.21 -15.14 -20.22
CA TYR A 225 -17.45 -15.21 -21.00
C TYR A 225 -18.26 -13.94 -20.77
N SER A 226 -18.68 -13.28 -21.84
CA SER A 226 -19.40 -12.01 -21.74
C SER A 226 -20.84 -12.19 -21.24
N SER A 227 -21.38 -13.39 -21.36
CA SER A 227 -22.75 -13.74 -20.93
C SER A 227 -22.80 -15.13 -20.31
N SER A 228 -23.69 -15.31 -19.34
CA SER A 228 -23.97 -16.61 -18.72
C SER A 228 -24.39 -17.66 -19.75
N LYS A 229 -25.13 -17.27 -20.81
CA LYS A 229 -25.51 -18.19 -21.89
C LYS A 229 -24.30 -18.77 -22.63
N GLU A 230 -23.26 -17.98 -22.83
CA GLU A 230 -22.04 -18.42 -23.52
C GLU A 230 -21.21 -19.36 -22.66
N PHE A 231 -21.12 -19.06 -21.36
CA PHE A 231 -20.50 -19.93 -20.37
C PHE A 231 -21.15 -21.32 -20.35
N PHE A 232 -22.48 -21.40 -20.22
CA PHE A 232 -23.16 -22.68 -20.16
C PHE A 232 -23.12 -23.44 -21.49
N LYS A 233 -23.10 -22.75 -22.63
CA LYS A 233 -22.94 -23.39 -23.94
C LYS A 233 -21.54 -23.98 -24.12
N ALA A 234 -20.50 -23.27 -23.64
CA ALA A 234 -19.13 -23.78 -23.62
C ALA A 234 -18.98 -25.00 -22.70
N LEU A 235 -19.56 -24.94 -21.49
CA LEU A 235 -19.56 -26.04 -20.52
C LEU A 235 -20.24 -27.30 -21.08
N GLN A 236 -21.40 -27.14 -21.73
CA GLN A 236 -22.12 -28.26 -22.36
C GLN A 236 -21.32 -28.89 -23.50
N ASN A 237 -20.56 -28.09 -24.25
CA ASN A 237 -19.71 -28.58 -25.32
C ASN A 237 -18.48 -29.33 -24.76
N GLU A 238 -17.89 -28.85 -23.67
CA GLU A 238 -16.75 -29.49 -23.00
C GLU A 238 -17.13 -30.87 -22.43
N VAL A 239 -18.27 -30.96 -21.75
CA VAL A 239 -18.81 -32.25 -21.24
C VAL A 239 -19.12 -33.22 -22.38
N LYS A 240 -19.57 -32.73 -23.54
CA LYS A 240 -19.79 -33.59 -24.73
C LYS A 240 -18.48 -34.07 -25.35
N LEU A 241 -17.45 -33.23 -25.37
CA LEU A 241 -16.12 -33.58 -25.86
C LEU A 241 -15.41 -34.59 -24.96
N ASP A 242 -15.61 -34.51 -23.64
CA ASP A 242 -15.06 -35.51 -22.71
C ASP A 242 -15.79 -36.86 -22.78
N LYS A 243 -17.09 -36.86 -23.10
CA LYS A 243 -17.86 -38.10 -23.33
C LYS A 243 -17.53 -38.78 -24.65
N SER A 244 -17.00 -38.06 -25.65
CA SER A 244 -16.66 -38.63 -26.96
C SER A 244 -15.19 -39.07 -27.10
N ARG A 245 -14.34 -38.84 -26.08
CA ARG A 245 -12.96 -39.35 -26.07
C ARG A 245 -12.92 -40.84 -25.71
N PRO A 246 -12.40 -41.74 -26.58
CA PRO A 246 -12.24 -43.14 -26.23
C PRO A 246 -11.17 -43.31 -25.14
N LYS A 247 -11.46 -44.12 -24.10
CA LYS A 247 -10.53 -44.45 -23.03
C LYS A 247 -9.29 -45.17 -23.60
N LYS A 248 -8.15 -44.49 -23.71
CA LYS A 248 -6.86 -45.12 -24.03
C LYS A 248 -6.40 -45.96 -22.83
N LYS A 249 -6.19 -47.27 -23.04
CA LYS A 249 -5.45 -48.14 -22.11
C LYS A 249 -4.01 -47.67 -22.05
N LEU A 250 -3.50 -47.40 -20.86
CA LEU A 250 -2.08 -47.13 -20.60
C LEU A 250 -1.35 -48.46 -20.49
N GLU A 251 -0.54 -48.81 -21.49
CA GLU A 251 0.47 -49.86 -21.36
C GLU A 251 1.70 -49.33 -20.61
N SER A 252 2.13 -50.07 -19.60
CA SER A 252 3.31 -49.76 -18.79
C SER A 252 4.59 -50.18 -19.52
N LYS A 253 5.28 -49.21 -20.13
CA LYS A 253 6.68 -49.40 -20.54
C LYS A 253 7.60 -49.30 -19.32
N LYS A 254 8.25 -50.40 -18.96
CA LYS A 254 9.39 -50.44 -18.03
C LYS A 254 10.56 -49.66 -18.62
N LEU A 255 11.13 -48.73 -17.85
CA LEU A 255 12.44 -48.13 -18.14
C LEU A 255 13.36 -48.32 -16.92
N GLY A 256 14.45 -49.06 -17.15
CA GLY A 256 15.81 -48.83 -16.67
C GLY A 256 16.07 -48.62 -15.18
N SER A 257 16.68 -49.63 -14.55
CA SER A 257 17.37 -49.54 -13.26
C SER A 257 18.57 -48.57 -13.33
N ALA A 258 18.58 -47.58 -12.45
CA ALA A 258 19.78 -46.79 -12.12
C ALA A 258 20.44 -47.37 -10.86
N LYS A 259 21.76 -47.57 -10.94
CA LYS A 259 22.62 -48.16 -9.88
C LYS A 259 22.75 -47.22 -8.67
N PRO A 260 22.83 -47.73 -7.43
CA PRO A 260 23.05 -46.91 -6.24
C PRO A 260 24.52 -46.52 -6.07
N VAL A 261 24.75 -45.24 -5.76
CA VAL A 261 26.06 -44.65 -5.43
C VAL A 261 26.51 -45.15 -4.05
N GLU A 262 27.75 -45.62 -4.00
CA GLU A 262 28.44 -46.18 -2.84
C GLU A 262 28.67 -45.15 -1.73
N LYS A 263 28.57 -45.66 -0.50
CA LYS A 263 28.97 -45.01 0.75
C LYS A 263 30.49 -44.81 0.75
N LEU A 264 30.97 -43.58 0.90
CA LEU A 264 32.32 -43.33 1.40
C LEU A 264 32.21 -42.89 2.87
N LYS A 265 32.78 -43.74 3.73
CA LYS A 265 33.17 -43.42 5.11
C LYS A 265 34.53 -42.74 5.06
N LEU A 266 34.60 -41.51 5.57
CA LEU A 266 35.57 -40.97 6.54
C LEU A 266 35.32 -39.46 6.67
#